data_AF-A0A365Z8D9-F1
#
_entry.id   AF-A0A365Z8D9-F1
#
_cell.length_a   1.000
_cell.length_b   1.000
_cell.length_c   1.000
_cell.angle_alpha   90.00
_cell.angle_beta   90.00
_cell.angle_gamma   90.00
#
_symmetry.space_group_name_H-M   'P 1'
#
loop_
_entity.id
_entity.type
_entity.pdbx_description
1 polymer ?
#
loop_
_entity_poly.entity_id
_entity_poly.type
_entity_poly.pdbx_seq_one_letter_code
_entity_poly.pdbx_strand_id
1 'polypeptide(L)'
;MTPAAQTIFTGERRDGTTFAVDQWQLASAVTLLALRAGRGVLSLTASGWALAREDVERGYRWQLSMQRPSQNTLTLHLHDTRQTTPHRVQLIDITGSPDGGLRAHHRTLTAAKPGLSGDTETDTHLAIMLTMLRENGGTLSAHPDELAATAELIQSGHHWRVVELPFSGKAKTFQLEEPEEPPG
;
A
#
# COMPACT_ATOMS: atom_id res chain seq x y z
N MET A 1 -17.48 11.02 17.92
CA MET A 1 -17.23 11.64 16.60
C MET A 1 -15.97 11.00 16.04
N THR A 2 -16.10 10.26 14.95
CA THR A 2 -15.03 9.45 14.34
C THR A 2 -14.26 10.31 13.34
N PRO A 3 -12.91 10.35 13.37
CA PRO A 3 -12.15 10.94 12.27
C PRO A 3 -12.24 9.99 11.06
N ALA A 4 -12.56 10.53 9.90
CA ALA A 4 -12.67 9.78 8.64
C ALA A 4 -11.33 9.11 8.28
N ALA A 5 -11.38 7.94 7.61
CA ALA A 5 -10.21 7.42 6.91
C ALA A 5 -9.71 8.52 5.97
N GLN A 6 -8.45 8.92 6.14
CA GLN A 6 -7.92 10.06 5.39
C GLN A 6 -7.68 9.61 3.97
N THR A 7 -8.51 10.08 3.05
CA THR A 7 -8.22 10.03 1.62
C THR A 7 -6.85 10.66 1.40
N ILE A 8 -5.92 9.88 0.85
CA ILE A 8 -4.58 10.38 0.53
C ILE A 8 -4.61 11.12 -0.81
N PHE A 9 -5.32 10.56 -1.79
CA PHE A 9 -5.64 11.24 -3.05
C PHE A 9 -6.90 10.65 -3.69
N THR A 10 -7.41 11.33 -4.72
CA THR A 10 -8.53 10.86 -5.55
C THR A 10 -8.03 10.53 -6.95
N GLY A 11 -8.36 9.34 -7.44
CA GLY A 11 -8.20 8.96 -8.85
C GLY A 11 -9.49 9.19 -9.63
N GLU A 12 -9.38 9.13 -10.96
CA GLU A 12 -10.50 9.16 -11.89
C GLU A 12 -10.45 7.88 -12.74
N ARG A 13 -11.59 7.19 -12.86
CA ARG A 13 -11.74 5.99 -13.69
C ARG A 13 -11.98 6.38 -15.14
N ARG A 14 -11.89 5.39 -16.04
CA ARG A 14 -12.16 5.58 -17.49
C ARG A 14 -13.58 6.08 -17.80
N ASP A 15 -14.54 5.81 -16.92
CA ASP A 15 -15.94 6.26 -17.06
C ASP A 15 -16.18 7.67 -16.48
N GLY A 16 -15.13 8.36 -16.02
CA GLY A 16 -15.20 9.69 -15.41
C GLY A 16 -15.62 9.69 -13.93
N THR A 17 -15.82 8.51 -13.32
CA THR A 17 -16.11 8.43 -11.89
C THR A 17 -14.86 8.63 -11.06
N THR A 18 -14.97 9.36 -9.96
CA THR A 18 -13.86 9.52 -9.01
C THR A 18 -13.85 8.39 -7.98
N PHE A 19 -12.66 8.03 -7.52
CA PHE A 19 -12.49 7.10 -6.41
C PHE A 19 -11.44 7.62 -5.43
N ALA A 20 -11.68 7.37 -4.14
CA ALA A 20 -10.72 7.70 -3.10
C ALA A 20 -9.67 6.59 -3.01
N VAL A 21 -8.42 6.99 -2.81
CA VAL A 21 -7.31 6.08 -2.50
C VAL A 21 -6.88 6.32 -1.06
N ASP A 22 -6.98 5.28 -0.25
CA ASP A 22 -6.48 5.28 1.11
C ASP A 22 -4.99 4.89 1.17
N GLN A 23 -4.43 4.91 2.37
CA GLN A 23 -3.02 4.61 2.59
C GLN A 23 -2.63 3.14 2.33
N TRP A 24 -3.57 2.20 2.43
CA TRP A 24 -3.33 0.77 2.22
C TRP A 24 -3.29 0.47 0.73
N GLN A 25 -4.25 1.00 -0.01
CA GLN A 25 -4.32 0.95 -1.46
C GLN A 25 -3.11 1.65 -2.09
N LEU A 26 -2.70 2.78 -1.53
CA LEU A 26 -1.47 3.46 -1.93
C LEU A 26 -0.24 2.57 -1.79
N ALA A 27 -0.06 1.92 -0.63
CA ALA A 27 1.09 1.05 -0.39
C ALA A 27 1.13 -0.15 -1.34
N SER A 28 -0.03 -0.78 -1.56
CA SER A 28 -0.19 -1.85 -2.53
C SER A 28 0.12 -1.38 -3.96
N ALA A 29 -0.37 -0.20 -4.36
CA ALA A 29 -0.13 0.36 -5.70
C ALA A 29 1.36 0.68 -5.91
N VAL A 30 1.99 1.33 -4.94
CA VAL A 30 3.43 1.63 -4.97
C VAL A 30 4.26 0.34 -5.03
N THR A 31 3.89 -0.68 -4.26
CA THR A 31 4.57 -1.99 -4.27
C THR A 31 4.47 -2.66 -5.64
N LEU A 32 3.26 -2.72 -6.22
CA LEU A 32 3.04 -3.33 -7.53
C LEU A 32 3.78 -2.59 -8.65
N LEU A 33 3.78 -1.25 -8.62
CA LEU A 33 4.54 -0.44 -9.57
C LEU A 33 6.06 -0.70 -9.45
N ALA A 34 6.59 -0.75 -8.22
CA ALA A 34 8.00 -1.03 -7.99
C ALA A 34 8.41 -2.42 -8.49
N LEU A 35 7.59 -3.44 -8.24
CA LEU A 35 7.79 -4.78 -8.75
C LEU A 35 7.76 -4.82 -10.28
N ARG A 36 6.76 -4.18 -10.92
CA ARG A 36 6.66 -4.12 -12.39
C ARG A 36 7.85 -3.40 -13.02
N ALA A 37 8.31 -2.29 -12.43
CA ALA A 37 9.52 -1.59 -12.85
C ALA A 37 10.78 -2.48 -12.76
N GLY A 38 10.84 -3.35 -11.75
CA GLY A 38 11.87 -4.37 -11.56
C GLY A 38 11.67 -5.67 -12.34
N ARG A 39 10.79 -5.69 -13.36
CA ARG A 39 10.44 -6.89 -14.14
C ARG A 39 9.94 -8.06 -13.27
N GLY A 40 9.13 -7.73 -12.27
CA GLY A 40 8.58 -8.68 -11.31
C GLY A 40 9.50 -8.99 -10.13
N VAL A 41 10.67 -8.36 -10.01
CA VAL A 41 11.59 -8.56 -8.87
C VAL A 41 11.96 -7.23 -8.24
N LEU A 42 11.81 -7.13 -6.92
CA LEU A 42 12.21 -5.97 -6.14
C LEU A 42 13.23 -6.38 -5.07
N SER A 43 14.37 -5.71 -5.02
CA SER A 43 15.38 -5.90 -3.98
C SER A 43 15.53 -4.63 -3.15
N LEU A 44 15.39 -4.77 -1.83
CA LEU A 44 15.52 -3.72 -0.83
C LEU A 44 16.68 -4.05 0.11
N THR A 45 17.24 -3.04 0.81
CA THR A 45 18.29 -3.32 1.80
C THR A 45 17.73 -4.12 2.97
N ALA A 46 18.52 -5.08 3.46
CA ALA A 46 18.15 -5.90 4.62
C ALA A 46 17.80 -5.06 5.86
N SER A 47 18.59 -4.02 6.12
CA SER A 47 18.41 -3.10 7.25
C SER A 47 17.17 -2.21 7.08
N GLY A 48 16.93 -1.69 5.88
CA GLY A 48 15.76 -0.87 5.59
C GLY A 48 14.46 -1.67 5.72
N TRP A 49 14.47 -2.93 5.25
CA TRP A 49 13.37 -3.87 5.42
C TRP A 49 13.10 -4.18 6.90
N ALA A 50 14.13 -4.59 7.65
CA ALA A 50 13.97 -4.99 9.04
C ALA A 50 13.36 -3.88 9.90
N LEU A 51 13.82 -2.64 9.73
CA LEU A 51 13.30 -1.49 10.45
C LEU A 51 11.84 -1.17 10.06
N ALA A 52 11.53 -1.16 8.77
CA ALA A 52 10.16 -0.88 8.31
C ALA A 52 9.18 -1.98 8.76
N ARG A 53 9.61 -3.24 8.70
CA ARG A 53 8.82 -4.38 9.14
C ARG A 53 8.55 -4.31 10.64
N GLU A 54 9.56 -3.99 11.44
CA GLU A 54 9.40 -3.79 12.88
C GLU A 54 8.39 -2.68 13.19
N ASP A 55 8.43 -1.54 12.49
CA ASP A 55 7.50 -0.43 12.70
C ASP A 55 6.05 -0.84 12.40
N VAL A 56 5.84 -1.56 11.29
CA VAL A 56 4.53 -2.10 10.92
C VAL A 56 4.05 -3.10 11.97
N GLU A 57 4.90 -4.02 12.39
CA GLU A 57 4.55 -5.02 13.40
C GLU A 57 4.25 -4.40 14.76
N ARG A 58 4.94 -3.30 15.12
CA ARG A 58 4.72 -2.55 16.37
C ARG A 58 3.54 -1.58 16.29
N GLY A 59 2.94 -1.40 15.13
CA GLY A 59 1.82 -0.49 14.95
C GLY A 59 2.23 0.98 15.02
N TYR A 60 3.49 1.30 14.72
CA TYR A 60 3.94 2.69 14.69
C TYR A 60 3.27 3.42 13.54
N ARG A 61 2.59 4.52 13.88
CA ARG A 61 1.98 5.37 12.87
C ARG A 61 3.09 6.10 12.10
N TRP A 62 2.76 6.41 10.87
CA TRP A 62 3.53 7.26 9.98
C TRP A 62 2.51 8.15 9.29
N GLN A 63 2.96 9.33 8.87
CA GLN A 63 2.13 10.22 8.06
C GLN A 63 2.74 10.30 6.67
N LEU A 64 1.90 10.23 5.66
CA LEU A 64 2.29 10.56 4.29
C LEU A 64 1.70 11.90 3.92
N SER A 65 2.51 12.75 3.32
CA SER A 65 2.00 13.89 2.58
C SER A 65 2.26 13.70 1.10
N MET A 66 1.28 14.06 0.30
CA MET A 66 1.40 14.08 -1.15
C MET A 66 1.67 15.51 -1.62
N GLN A 67 2.61 15.65 -2.55
CA GLN A 67 2.84 16.87 -3.31
C GLN A 67 2.71 16.58 -4.81
N ARG A 68 2.06 17.48 -5.55
CA ARG A 68 1.95 17.39 -7.01
C ARG A 68 2.78 18.52 -7.63
N PRO A 69 4.11 18.37 -7.75
CA PRO A 69 4.97 19.42 -8.29
C PRO A 69 4.69 19.74 -9.76
N SER A 70 4.09 18.81 -10.52
CA SER A 70 3.68 19.01 -11.91
C SER A 70 2.44 18.19 -12.24
N GLN A 71 1.82 18.42 -13.40
CA GLN A 71 0.70 17.60 -13.87
C GLN A 71 1.07 16.12 -13.97
N ASN A 72 2.32 15.80 -14.27
CA ASN A 72 2.79 14.45 -14.58
C ASN A 72 3.59 13.82 -13.44
N THR A 73 3.70 14.48 -12.29
CA THR A 73 4.53 13.99 -11.18
C THR A 73 3.81 14.15 -9.86
N LEU A 74 3.72 13.06 -9.12
CA LEU A 74 3.27 13.01 -7.74
C LEU A 74 4.44 12.56 -6.88
N THR A 75 4.69 13.27 -5.78
CA THR A 75 5.72 12.92 -4.80
C THR A 75 5.08 12.62 -3.45
N LEU A 76 5.38 11.44 -2.92
CA LEU A 76 5.01 11.01 -1.58
C LEU A 76 6.16 11.35 -0.64
N HIS A 77 5.85 11.94 0.52
CA HIS A 77 6.82 12.22 1.57
C HIS A 77 6.44 11.47 2.85
N LEU A 78 7.42 10.81 3.44
CA LEU A 78 7.29 10.14 4.73
C LEU A 78 7.58 11.09 5.88
N HIS A 79 6.62 11.22 6.79
CA HIS A 79 6.78 11.86 8.09
C HIS A 79 6.80 10.79 9.17
N ASP A 80 7.95 10.67 9.83
CA ASP A 80 8.20 9.70 10.88
C ASP A 80 7.69 10.24 12.23
N THR A 81 6.68 9.58 12.81
CA THR A 81 6.04 10.00 14.06
C THR A 81 6.49 9.17 15.26
N ARG A 82 7.80 8.88 15.40
CA ARG A 82 8.43 8.17 16.56
C ARG A 82 8.13 8.71 17.97
N GLN A 83 7.18 9.63 18.13
CA GLN A 83 6.55 9.93 19.41
C GLN A 83 5.03 9.82 19.30
N THR A 84 4.43 9.02 20.21
CA THR A 84 2.99 8.88 20.58
C THR A 84 2.26 7.59 20.14
N THR A 85 2.02 6.74 21.16
CA THR A 85 0.98 5.70 21.42
C THR A 85 0.32 4.92 20.26
N PRO A 86 0.27 3.56 20.32
CA PRO A 86 -0.44 2.74 19.32
C PRO A 86 -1.97 2.92 19.40
N HIS A 87 -2.65 3.05 18.26
CA HIS A 87 -4.11 3.18 18.17
C HIS A 87 -4.74 2.27 17.11
N ARG A 88 -5.99 1.87 17.38
CA ARG A 88 -6.84 0.86 16.70
C ARG A 88 -6.95 1.01 15.18
N VAL A 89 -7.24 -0.11 14.51
CA VAL A 89 -7.35 -0.26 13.05
C VAL A 89 -8.77 -0.70 12.69
N GLN A 90 -9.30 -0.21 11.58
CA GLN A 90 -10.62 -0.61 11.06
C GLN A 90 -10.42 -1.31 9.72
N LEU A 91 -10.93 -2.54 9.62
CA LEU A 91 -11.06 -3.26 8.36
C LEU A 91 -12.44 -2.98 7.77
N ILE A 92 -12.49 -2.96 6.44
CA ILE A 92 -13.73 -2.80 5.69
C ILE A 92 -13.85 -4.00 4.75
N ASP A 93 -14.74 -4.93 5.08
CA ASP A 93 -15.14 -6.00 4.17
C ASP A 93 -16.15 -5.41 3.18
N ILE A 94 -15.75 -5.23 1.92
CA ILE A 94 -16.65 -4.75 0.88
C ILE A 94 -17.11 -5.96 0.07
N THR A 95 -18.36 -6.36 0.27
CA THR A 95 -19.00 -7.42 -0.51
C THR A 95 -19.95 -6.79 -1.53
N GLY A 96 -19.92 -7.27 -2.76
CA GLY A 96 -20.94 -6.92 -3.75
C GLY A 96 -22.30 -7.45 -3.31
N SER A 97 -23.32 -6.59 -3.26
CA SER A 97 -24.69 -7.04 -3.03
C SER A 97 -25.34 -7.48 -4.36
N PRO A 98 -26.34 -8.40 -4.31
CA PRO A 98 -26.95 -8.96 -5.53
C PRO A 98 -27.60 -7.95 -6.47
N ASP A 99 -27.84 -6.73 -6.00
CA ASP A 99 -28.41 -5.60 -6.71
C ASP A 99 -27.35 -4.66 -7.34
N GLY A 100 -26.07 -5.04 -7.32
CA GLY A 100 -24.97 -4.28 -7.93
C GLY A 100 -24.45 -3.12 -7.06
N GLY A 101 -24.98 -2.95 -5.85
CA GLY A 101 -24.43 -2.04 -4.85
C GLY A 101 -23.17 -2.58 -4.19
N LEU A 102 -22.26 -1.69 -3.76
CA LEU A 102 -21.16 -2.06 -2.89
C LEU A 102 -21.65 -1.95 -1.44
N ARG A 103 -21.64 -3.06 -0.68
CA ARG A 103 -21.89 -3.04 0.76
C ARG A 103 -20.58 -3.13 1.50
N ALA A 104 -20.24 -2.07 2.21
CA ALA A 104 -19.11 -2.03 3.14
C ALA A 104 -19.56 -2.49 4.53
N HIS A 105 -18.83 -3.44 5.10
CA HIS A 105 -18.98 -3.90 6.48
C HIS A 105 -17.74 -3.48 7.26
N HIS A 106 -17.94 -2.56 8.19
CA HIS A 106 -16.87 -2.02 9.00
C HIS A 106 -16.67 -2.90 10.22
N ARG A 107 -15.47 -3.50 10.33
CA ARG A 107 -15.07 -4.25 11.51
C ARG A 107 -13.93 -3.52 12.21
N THR A 108 -14.18 -3.12 13.46
CA THR A 108 -13.14 -2.51 14.29
C THR A 108 -12.36 -3.62 14.99
N LEU A 109 -11.05 -3.69 14.74
CA LEU A 109 -10.15 -4.59 15.44
C LEU A 109 -9.17 -3.76 16.28
N THR A 110 -9.05 -4.13 17.56
CA THR A 110 -7.87 -3.74 18.33
C THR A 110 -6.84 -4.83 18.05
N ALA A 111 -5.83 -4.54 17.25
CA ALA A 111 -4.77 -5.51 17.00
C ALA A 111 -4.07 -5.81 18.33
N ALA A 112 -4.30 -7.01 18.86
CA ALA A 112 -3.46 -7.59 19.91
C ALA A 112 -2.09 -8.05 19.36
N LYS A 113 -1.81 -7.72 18.08
CA LYS A 113 -0.80 -8.15 17.08
C LYS A 113 -1.13 -9.43 16.26
N PRO A 114 -0.63 -9.55 15.00
CA PRO A 114 0.43 -8.75 14.36
C PRO A 114 -0.01 -7.85 13.18
N GLY A 115 0.51 -6.63 13.14
CA GLY A 115 0.54 -5.76 11.95
C GLY A 115 -0.46 -4.59 11.90
N LEU A 116 -0.13 -3.53 11.15
CA LEU A 116 -0.83 -2.23 11.12
C LEU A 116 -2.20 -2.30 10.45
N SER A 117 -2.38 -3.19 9.48
CA SER A 117 -3.64 -3.39 8.77
C SER A 117 -4.43 -4.56 9.36
N GLY A 118 -3.75 -5.49 10.03
CA GLY A 118 -4.31 -6.78 10.45
C GLY A 118 -4.35 -7.82 9.31
N ASP A 119 -3.83 -7.46 8.14
CA ASP A 119 -3.63 -8.33 6.98
C ASP A 119 -2.13 -8.42 6.66
N THR A 120 -1.59 -9.63 6.60
CA THR A 120 -0.13 -9.83 6.48
C THR A 120 0.42 -9.36 5.15
N GLU A 121 -0.36 -9.49 4.08
CA GLU A 121 0.03 -9.07 2.73
C GLU A 121 0.06 -7.54 2.64
N THR A 122 -1.02 -6.88 3.09
CA THR A 122 -1.06 -5.42 3.18
C THR A 122 0.07 -4.88 4.06
N ASP A 123 0.34 -5.51 5.21
CA ASP A 123 1.45 -5.13 6.08
C ASP A 123 2.83 -5.32 5.44
N THR A 124 2.96 -6.28 4.52
CA THR A 124 4.16 -6.47 3.70
C THR A 124 4.31 -5.32 2.70
N HIS A 125 3.23 -4.92 2.02
CA HIS A 125 3.25 -3.78 1.10
C HIS A 125 3.59 -2.46 1.79
N LEU A 126 3.06 -2.25 3.01
CA LEU A 126 3.41 -1.10 3.82
C LEU A 126 4.90 -1.08 4.15
N ALA A 127 5.44 -2.21 4.61
CA ALA A 127 6.86 -2.32 4.93
C ALA A 127 7.73 -2.08 3.69
N ILE A 128 7.35 -2.62 2.53
CA ILE A 128 8.03 -2.37 1.24
C ILE A 128 8.04 -0.88 0.92
N MET A 129 6.88 -0.21 0.93
CA MET A 129 6.77 1.21 0.65
C MET A 129 7.60 2.06 1.63
N LEU A 130 7.54 1.75 2.93
CA LEU A 130 8.31 2.46 3.96
C LEU A 130 9.82 2.29 3.78
N THR A 131 10.28 1.09 3.43
CA THR A 131 11.69 0.85 3.11
C THR A 131 12.12 1.68 1.91
N MET A 132 11.35 1.68 0.81
CA MET A 132 11.66 2.46 -0.38
C MET A 132 11.69 3.97 -0.10
N LEU A 133 10.72 4.49 0.65
CA LEU A 133 10.70 5.90 1.09
C LEU A 133 11.98 6.24 1.86
N ARG A 134 12.38 5.40 2.82
CA ARG A 134 13.59 5.63 3.63
C ARG A 134 14.87 5.59 2.81
N GLU A 135 15.01 4.59 1.95
CA GLU A 135 16.18 4.42 1.10
C GLU A 135 16.33 5.57 0.10
N ASN A 136 15.22 6.19 -0.28
CA ASN A 136 15.19 7.31 -1.21
C ASN A 136 15.05 8.68 -0.52
N GLY A 137 15.61 8.82 0.70
CA GLY A 137 15.70 10.12 1.40
C GLY A 137 14.37 10.66 1.94
N GLY A 138 13.37 9.80 2.12
CA GLY A 138 12.03 10.13 2.60
C GLY A 138 11.02 10.41 1.51
N THR A 139 11.36 10.25 0.22
CA THR A 139 10.48 10.59 -0.90
C THR A 139 10.36 9.48 -1.95
N LEU A 140 9.19 9.37 -2.58
CA LEU A 140 8.98 8.56 -3.77
C LEU A 140 8.20 9.36 -4.79
N SER A 141 8.62 9.30 -6.06
CA SER A 141 7.91 9.96 -7.16
C SER A 141 7.31 8.94 -8.11
N ALA A 142 6.08 9.19 -8.55
CA ALA A 142 5.37 8.36 -9.53
C ALA A 142 4.58 9.23 -10.50
N HIS A 143 4.25 8.67 -11.67
CA HIS A 143 3.26 9.26 -12.56
C HIS A 143 1.86 9.11 -11.93
N PRO A 144 1.10 10.21 -11.77
CA PRO A 144 -0.22 10.16 -11.15
C PRO A 144 -1.17 9.17 -11.83
N ASP A 145 -1.14 9.09 -13.17
CA ASP A 145 -2.04 8.24 -13.95
C ASP A 145 -1.71 6.76 -13.76
N GLU A 146 -0.42 6.40 -13.70
CA GLU A 146 0.02 5.03 -13.42
C GLU A 146 -0.34 4.61 -11.99
N LEU A 147 -0.18 5.53 -11.03
CA LEU A 147 -0.55 5.30 -9.64
C LEU A 147 -2.06 5.11 -9.48
N ALA A 148 -2.86 5.96 -10.13
CA ALA A 148 -4.31 5.87 -10.12
C ALA A 148 -4.79 4.57 -10.78
N ALA A 149 -4.31 4.25 -11.99
CA ALA A 149 -4.68 3.03 -12.69
C ALA A 149 -4.31 1.77 -11.88
N THR A 150 -3.16 1.77 -11.19
CA THR A 150 -2.75 0.64 -10.34
C THR A 150 -3.63 0.54 -9.08
N ALA A 151 -3.96 1.67 -8.46
CA ALA A 151 -4.88 1.68 -7.31
C ALA A 151 -6.29 1.21 -7.71
N GLU A 152 -6.77 1.56 -8.90
CA GLU A 152 -8.03 1.06 -9.45
C GLU A 152 -7.99 -0.45 -9.66
N LEU A 153 -6.93 -1.00 -10.26
CA LEU A 153 -6.73 -2.45 -10.43
C LEU A 153 -6.81 -3.21 -9.10
N ILE A 154 -6.23 -2.63 -8.04
CA ILE A 154 -6.28 -3.20 -6.68
C ILE A 154 -7.72 -3.16 -6.15
N GLN A 155 -8.47 -2.06 -6.35
CA GLN A 155 -9.87 -1.95 -5.92
C GLN A 155 -10.81 -2.87 -6.69
N SER A 156 -10.54 -3.13 -7.98
CA SER A 156 -11.36 -4.00 -8.81
C SER A 156 -11.13 -5.49 -8.55
N GLY A 157 -10.28 -5.85 -7.58
CA GLY A 157 -10.04 -7.24 -7.19
C GLY A 157 -9.12 -8.00 -8.15
N HIS A 158 -8.22 -7.31 -8.87
CA HIS A 158 -7.17 -8.02 -9.62
C HIS A 158 -6.32 -8.82 -8.64
N HIS A 159 -6.18 -10.12 -8.91
CA HIS A 159 -5.38 -11.00 -8.07
C HIS A 159 -3.92 -10.84 -8.44
N TRP A 160 -3.07 -10.57 -7.45
CA TRP A 160 -1.62 -10.60 -7.53
C TRP A 160 -1.09 -10.77 -6.11
N ARG A 161 0.14 -11.24 -5.98
CA ARG A 161 0.78 -11.46 -4.68
C ARG A 161 2.23 -11.05 -4.69
N VAL A 162 2.71 -10.70 -3.51
CA VAL A 162 4.13 -10.48 -3.26
C VAL A 162 4.71 -11.70 -2.55
N VAL A 163 5.59 -12.40 -3.25
CA VAL A 163 6.31 -13.56 -2.72
C VAL A 163 7.65 -13.11 -2.18
N GLU A 164 7.87 -13.34 -0.90
CA GLU A 164 9.15 -13.09 -0.26
C GLU A 164 10.17 -14.19 -0.63
N LEU A 165 11.31 -13.79 -1.20
CA LEU A 165 12.38 -14.72 -1.53
C LEU A 165 13.34 -14.94 -0.34
N PRO A 166 14.11 -16.04 -0.34
CA PRO A 166 15.12 -16.30 0.69
C PRO A 166 16.08 -15.13 0.87
N PHE A 167 16.44 -14.87 2.12
CA PHE A 167 17.32 -13.76 2.48
C PHE A 167 18.72 -13.95 1.89
N SER A 168 19.25 -12.89 1.25
CA SER A 168 20.56 -12.91 0.57
C SER A 168 21.66 -12.14 1.33
N GLY A 169 21.58 -12.07 2.67
CA GLY A 169 22.56 -11.42 3.53
C GLY A 169 22.49 -9.89 3.51
N LYS A 170 22.58 -9.28 2.32
CA LYS A 170 22.58 -7.82 2.15
C LYS A 170 21.24 -7.27 1.68
N ALA A 171 20.42 -8.09 1.02
CA ALA A 171 19.16 -7.66 0.45
C ALA A 171 18.00 -8.56 0.87
N LYS A 172 16.83 -7.93 1.00
CA LYS A 172 15.54 -8.59 1.03
C LYS A 172 14.93 -8.51 -0.37
N THR A 173 14.56 -9.65 -0.94
CA THR A 173 14.03 -9.71 -2.30
C THR A 173 12.59 -10.20 -2.31
N PHE A 174 11.79 -9.60 -3.17
CA PHE A 174 10.39 -9.91 -3.40
C PHE A 174 10.17 -10.20 -4.87
N GLN A 175 9.24 -11.09 -5.15
CA GLN A 175 8.81 -11.46 -6.50
C GLN A 175 7.31 -11.24 -6.65
N LEU A 176 6.92 -10.71 -7.80
CA LEU A 176 5.52 -10.60 -8.20
C LEU A 176 5.02 -11.96 -8.70
N GLU A 177 3.90 -12.40 -8.15
CA GLU A 177 3.12 -13.53 -8.67
C GLU A 177 1.76 -13.01 -9.12
N GLU A 178 1.53 -13.00 -10.43
CA GLU A 178 0.22 -12.73 -11.02
C GLU A 178 -0.37 -14.09 -11.47
N PRO A 179 -1.69 -14.33 -11.28
CA PRO A 179 -2.32 -15.50 -11.83
C PRO A 179 -2.16 -15.48 -13.34
N GLU A 180 -1.90 -16.66 -13.92
CA GLU A 180 -2.04 -16.82 -15.37
C GLU A 180 -3.46 -16.36 -15.75
N GLU A 181 -3.57 -15.47 -16.75
CA GLU A 181 -4.88 -15.13 -17.30
C GLU A 181 -5.61 -16.44 -17.61
N PRO A 182 -6.88 -16.59 -17.21
CA PRO A 182 -7.63 -17.77 -17.63
C PRO A 182 -7.56 -17.82 -19.16
N PRO A 183 -7.33 -19.00 -19.77
CA PRO A 183 -7.35 -19.11 -21.22
C PRO A 183 -8.69 -18.56 -21.72
N GLY A 184 -8.62 -17.52 -22.55
CA GLY A 184 -9.78 -16.83 -23.12
C GLY A 184 -10.62 -17.71 -24.04
#